data_AF-A0A7C1YR48-F1
#
_entry.id   AF-A0A7C1YR48-F1
#
_cell.length_a   1.000
_cell.length_b   1.000
_cell.length_c   1.000
_cell.angle_alpha   90.00
_cell.angle_beta   90.00
_cell.angle_gamma   90.00
#
_symmetry.space_group_name_H-M   'P 1'
#
loop_
_entity.id
_entity.type
_entity.pdbx_description
1 polymer ?
#
loop_
_entity_poly.entity_id
_entity_poly.type
_entity_poly.pdbx_seq_one_letter_code
_entity_poly.pdbx_strand_id
1 'polypeptide(L)'
;MGTDTQTCREITDDEIAFYRDKGVVHLPGIVDTAWVERIRAAVEHDMAHPGPLVMESTPPGNPGRLFGDMFMWTWDPEFRAV
;
A
#
# COMPACT_ATOMS: atom_id res chain seq x y z
N MET A 1 11.04 18.06 7.57
CA MET A 1 11.15 18.24 6.11
C MET A 1 10.01 17.45 5.53
N GLY A 2 9.01 18.12 4.96
CA GLY A 2 7.81 17.47 4.45
C GLY A 2 8.17 16.55 3.30
N THR A 3 7.83 15.27 3.41
CA THR A 3 7.76 14.38 2.26
C THR A 3 6.50 14.78 1.50
N ASP A 4 6.64 15.67 0.53
CA ASP A 4 5.60 15.86 -0.47
C ASP A 4 5.37 14.50 -1.12
N THR A 5 4.28 13.84 -0.74
CA THR A 5 3.79 12.70 -1.49
C THR A 5 3.25 13.28 -2.78
N GLN A 6 4.10 13.33 -3.80
CA GLN A 6 3.75 13.94 -5.07
C GLN A 6 2.68 13.07 -5.75
N THR A 7 1.46 13.58 -5.81
CA THR A 7 0.37 12.96 -6.57
C THR A 7 0.58 13.21 -8.05
N CYS A 8 0.20 12.26 -8.91
CA CYS A 8 0.33 12.42 -10.37
C CYS A 8 -0.66 13.45 -10.96
N ARG A 9 -1.65 13.86 -10.18
CA ARG A 9 -2.62 14.91 -10.50
C ARG A 9 -3.16 15.56 -9.23
N GLU A 10 -3.83 16.69 -9.41
CA GLU A 10 -4.59 17.34 -8.34
C GLU A 10 -5.79 16.49 -7.91
N ILE A 11 -6.12 16.56 -6.62
CA ILE A 11 -7.37 16.03 -6.06
C ILE A 11 -8.43 17.11 -6.23
N THR A 12 -9.59 16.74 -6.78
CA THR A 12 -10.67 17.68 -7.08
C THR A 12 -11.52 18.00 -5.85
N ASP A 13 -12.17 19.17 -5.85
CA ASP A 13 -13.13 19.56 -4.80
C ASP A 13 -14.30 18.56 -4.69
N ASP A 14 -14.74 18.01 -5.81
CA ASP A 14 -15.79 16.99 -5.84
C ASP A 14 -15.34 15.68 -5.18
N GLU A 15 -14.10 15.23 -5.41
CA GLU A 15 -13.53 14.06 -4.75
C GLU A 15 -13.41 14.29 -3.22
N ILE A 16 -13.03 15.49 -2.81
CA ILE A 16 -12.95 15.88 -1.39
C ILE A 16 -14.35 15.91 -0.77
N ALA A 17 -15.32 16.53 -1.44
CA ALA A 17 -16.70 16.60 -0.96
C ALA A 17 -17.32 15.20 -0.85
N PHE A 18 -17.07 14.34 -1.85
CA PHE A 18 -17.52 12.95 -1.85
C PHE A 18 -16.94 12.15 -0.68
N TYR A 19 -15.63 12.28 -0.42
CA TYR A 19 -15.00 11.64 0.74
C TYR A 19 -15.60 12.13 2.07
N ARG A 20 -15.84 13.44 2.21
CA ARG A 20 -16.46 14.00 3.42
C ARG A 20 -17.86 13.46 3.68
N ASP A 21 -18.64 13.25 2.62
CA ASP A 21 -20.02 12.73 2.72
C ASP A 21 -20.08 11.20 2.85
N LYS A 22 -19.23 10.47 2.11
CA LYS A 22 -19.30 9.01 1.98
C LYS A 22 -18.26 8.25 2.79
N GLY A 23 -17.23 8.93 3.30
CA GLY A 23 -16.10 8.34 4.02
C GLY A 23 -15.08 7.61 3.14
N VAL A 24 -15.29 7.53 1.82
CA VAL A 24 -14.38 6.90 0.85
C VAL A 24 -14.56 7.51 -0.53
N VAL A 25 -13.47 7.64 -1.30
CA VAL A 25 -13.48 8.11 -2.70
C VAL A 25 -12.45 7.34 -3.52
N HIS A 26 -12.76 7.07 -4.79
CA HIS A 26 -11.82 6.44 -5.72
C HIS A 26 -11.03 7.52 -6.47
N LEU A 27 -9.69 7.49 -6.34
CA LEU A 27 -8.77 8.42 -6.98
C LEU A 27 -7.97 7.71 -8.09
N PRO A 28 -8.52 7.56 -9.31
CA PRO A 28 -7.79 6.90 -10.40
C PRO A 28 -6.56 7.72 -10.81
N GLY A 29 -5.45 7.02 -11.05
CA GLY A 29 -4.21 7.60 -11.57
C GLY A 29 -3.54 8.61 -10.64
N ILE A 30 -3.77 8.52 -9.33
CA ILE A 30 -3.18 9.46 -8.35
C ILE A 30 -1.74 9.08 -7.96
N VAL A 31 -1.38 7.80 -8.12
CA VAL A 31 -0.06 7.23 -7.80
C VAL A 31 0.67 6.85 -9.10
N ASP A 32 1.97 7.11 -9.15
CA ASP A 32 2.82 6.77 -10.30
C ASP A 32 2.87 5.25 -10.51
N THR A 33 2.66 4.81 -11.74
CA THR A 33 2.83 3.42 -12.17
C THR A 33 4.19 2.83 -11.83
N ALA A 34 5.27 3.61 -11.89
CA ALA A 34 6.60 3.16 -11.48
C ALA A 34 6.65 2.83 -9.98
N TRP A 35 5.92 3.59 -9.15
CA TRP A 35 5.80 3.29 -7.73
C TRP A 35 4.92 2.04 -7.51
N VAL A 36 3.84 1.88 -8.26
CA VAL A 36 3.01 0.67 -8.19
C VAL A 36 3.85 -0.59 -8.46
N GLU A 37 4.69 -0.58 -9.49
CA GLU A 37 5.52 -1.75 -9.83
C GLU A 37 6.62 -2.01 -8.80
N ARG A 38 7.18 -0.98 -8.19
CA ARG A 38 8.15 -1.17 -7.12
C ARG A 38 7.50 -1.73 -5.85
N ILE A 39 6.36 -1.22 -5.39
CA ILE A 39 5.63 -1.84 -4.25
C ILE A 39 5.25 -3.28 -4.57
N ARG A 40 4.82 -3.58 -5.82
CA ARG A 40 4.50 -4.95 -6.22
C ARG A 40 5.68 -5.90 -5.98
N ALA A 41 6.86 -5.53 -6.45
CA ALA A 41 8.07 -6.33 -6.24
C ALA A 41 8.45 -6.46 -4.75
N ALA A 42 8.29 -5.39 -3.97
CA ALA A 42 8.57 -5.39 -2.54
C ALA A 42 7.61 -6.33 -1.77
N VAL A 43 6.31 -6.31 -2.10
CA VAL A 43 5.30 -7.21 -1.51
C VAL A 43 5.57 -8.67 -1.89
N GLU A 44 5.95 -8.95 -3.13
CA GLU A 44 6.33 -10.31 -3.54
C GLU A 44 7.55 -10.81 -2.76
N HIS A 45 8.54 -9.94 -2.53
CA HIS A 45 9.70 -10.27 -1.71
C HIS A 45 9.33 -10.55 -0.26
N ASP A 46 8.52 -9.69 0.36
CA ASP A 46 8.04 -9.82 1.74
C ASP A 46 7.23 -11.11 1.94
N MET A 47 6.33 -11.44 0.99
CA MET A 47 5.57 -12.69 1.02
C MET A 47 6.45 -13.96 0.99
N ALA A 48 7.65 -13.88 0.40
CA ALA A 48 8.61 -14.97 0.32
C ALA A 48 9.63 -14.96 1.49
N HIS A 49 9.88 -13.79 2.09
CA HIS A 49 10.86 -13.57 3.16
C HIS A 49 10.23 -12.70 4.26
N PRO A 50 9.16 -13.21 4.93
CA PRO A 50 8.37 -12.40 5.83
C PRO A 50 9.19 -11.87 7.00
N GLY A 51 8.85 -10.67 7.42
CA GLY A 51 9.35 -10.03 8.60
C GLY A 51 8.89 -10.68 9.91
N PRO A 52 9.38 -10.17 11.05
CA PRO A 52 9.11 -10.74 12.36
C PRO A 52 7.66 -10.54 12.83
N LEU A 53 6.89 -9.67 12.17
CA LEU A 53 5.51 -9.32 12.53
C LEU A 53 4.50 -9.83 11.50
N VAL A 54 4.87 -10.86 10.75
CA VAL A 54 3.99 -11.55 9.81
C VAL A 54 2.79 -12.19 10.50
N MET A 55 1.64 -12.06 9.85
CA MET A 55 0.37 -12.64 10.22
C MET A 55 -0.15 -13.47 9.04
N GLU A 56 -0.18 -14.79 9.21
CA GLU A 56 -0.80 -15.70 8.26
C GLU A 56 -2.07 -16.29 8.90
N SER A 57 -3.22 -15.81 8.44
CA SER A 57 -4.51 -16.05 9.11
C SER A 57 -5.40 -17.07 8.39
N THR A 58 -4.87 -17.74 7.37
CA THR A 58 -5.63 -18.72 6.59
C THR A 58 -5.67 -20.04 7.35
N PRO A 59 -6.83 -20.53 7.78
CA PRO A 59 -6.90 -21.82 8.46
C PRO A 59 -6.60 -22.95 7.46
N PRO A 60 -5.93 -24.03 7.90
CA PRO A 60 -5.65 -25.19 7.06
C PRO A 60 -6.90 -25.71 6.34
N GLY A 61 -6.79 -25.96 5.03
CA GLY A 61 -7.89 -26.51 4.21
C GLY A 61 -8.87 -25.49 3.64
N ASN A 62 -8.70 -24.19 3.91
CA ASN A 62 -9.50 -23.14 3.25
C ASN A 62 -8.83 -22.65 1.97
N PRO A 63 -9.60 -22.39 0.89
CA PRO A 63 -9.05 -21.79 -0.32
C PRO A 63 -8.76 -20.30 -0.10
N GLY A 64 -7.57 -19.85 -0.52
CA GLY A 64 -7.13 -18.46 -0.42
C GLY A 64 -5.96 -18.27 0.54
N ARG A 65 -5.41 -17.06 0.59
CA ARG A 65 -4.34 -16.67 1.53
C ARG A 65 -4.62 -15.28 2.07
N LEU A 66 -4.83 -15.16 3.38
CA LEU A 66 -4.79 -13.90 4.11
C LEU A 66 -3.41 -13.74 4.77
N PHE A 67 -2.58 -12.94 4.12
CA PHE A 67 -1.22 -12.59 4.55
C PHE A 67 -1.16 -11.11 4.89
N GLY A 68 -0.46 -10.77 5.97
CA GLY A 68 -0.08 -9.40 6.26
C GLY A 68 1.24 -9.35 7.01
N ASP A 69 2.02 -8.30 6.78
CA ASP A 69 3.22 -7.98 7.56
C ASP A 69 3.17 -6.48 7.92
N MET A 70 3.87 -6.10 8.98
CA MET A 70 3.75 -4.79 9.60
C MET A 70 5.11 -4.12 9.78
N PHE A 71 5.11 -2.80 9.62
CA PHE A 71 6.27 -1.94 9.85
C PHE A 71 7.51 -2.27 9.01
N MET A 72 7.34 -2.83 7.82
CA MET A 72 8.43 -3.15 6.88
C MET A 72 9.32 -1.93 6.60
N TRP A 73 8.75 -0.72 6.53
CA TRP A 73 9.51 0.55 6.39
C TRP A 73 10.56 0.75 7.51
N THR A 74 10.50 0.05 8.63
CA THR A 74 11.51 0.16 9.70
C THR A 74 12.77 -0.65 9.44
N TRP A 75 12.83 -1.50 8.40
CA TRP A 75 14.00 -2.34 8.10
C TRP A 75 14.19 -2.65 6.61
N ASP A 76 13.13 -2.72 5.82
CA ASP A 76 13.20 -2.97 4.38
C ASP A 76 13.43 -1.65 3.61
N PRO A 77 14.53 -1.51 2.87
CA PRO A 77 14.82 -0.31 2.09
C PRO A 77 13.79 -0.04 0.97
N GLU A 78 13.14 -1.07 0.44
CA GLU A 78 12.11 -0.91 -0.60
C GLU A 78 10.86 -0.21 -0.06
N PHE A 79 10.49 -0.49 1.19
CA PHE A 79 9.37 0.17 1.87
C PHE A 79 9.72 1.53 2.49
N ARG A 80 11.01 1.93 2.49
CA ARG A 80 11.47 3.26 2.93
C ARG A 80 11.60 4.28 1.83
N ALA A 81 11.50 3.84 0.57
CA ALA A 81 11.69 4.73 -0.56
C ALA A 81 10.69 5.90 -0.53
N VAL A 82 11.17 7.07 -0.97
CA VAL A 82 10.41 8.33 -1.09
C VAL A 82 10.31 8.75 -2.54
#